data_AF-A0A839QUI8-F1
#
_entry.id   AF-A0A839QUI8-F1
#
_cell.length_a   1.000
_cell.length_b   1.000
_cell.length_c   1.000
_cell.angle_alpha   90.00
_cell.angle_beta   90.00
_cell.angle_gamma   90.00
#
_symmetry.space_group_name_H-M   'P 1'
#
loop_
_entity.id
_entity.type
_entity.pdbx_description
1 polymer ?
#
loop_
_entity_poly.entity_id
_entity_poly.type
_entity_poly.pdbx_seq_one_letter_code
_entity_poly.pdbx_strand_id
1 'polypeptide(L)'
;MGSLSAFSSFLSSLAAGPSPASGADDATRRLQIGHSLMRLLDADVYVSCRLDANDAYSSPVWVNMSDANMRRYQEHFQFHDPLTPRMRAAGRAARVADVVDPRALRATEFHSDFLAADALAEGTNYFPASPGRWTCACGGPPAGHPSTPRRWRCYRPAAP
;
A
#
# COMPACT_ATOMS: atom_id res chain seq x y z
N MET A 1 16.53 15.06 10.80
CA MET A 1 17.45 14.77 9.67
C MET A 1 17.03 13.57 8.81
N GLY A 2 16.07 12.71 9.19
CA GLY A 2 15.72 11.49 8.42
C GLY A 2 14.84 11.65 7.17
N SER A 3 13.95 12.65 7.11
CA SER A 3 12.94 12.74 6.04
C SER A 3 13.51 13.02 4.63
N LEU A 4 14.56 13.84 4.51
CA LEU A 4 15.21 14.13 3.23
C LEU A 4 15.99 12.94 2.66
N SER A 5 16.62 12.14 3.53
CA SER A 5 17.35 10.94 3.12
C SER A 5 16.40 9.83 2.63
N ALA A 6 15.25 9.65 3.32
CA ALA A 6 14.21 8.71 2.89
C ALA A 6 13.60 9.12 1.54
N PHE A 7 13.32 10.42 1.37
CA PHE A 7 12.79 10.96 0.11
C PHE A 7 13.79 10.82 -1.05
N SER A 8 15.07 11.15 -0.81
CA SER A 8 16.12 10.95 -1.82
C SER A 8 16.27 9.48 -2.20
N SER A 9 16.25 8.58 -1.22
CA SER A 9 16.29 7.13 -1.48
C SER A 9 15.13 6.67 -2.35
N PHE A 10 13.93 7.18 -2.07
CA PHE A 10 12.74 6.89 -2.86
C PHE A 10 12.87 7.37 -4.31
N LEU A 11 13.33 8.62 -4.53
CA LEU A 11 13.57 9.13 -5.87
C LEU A 11 14.61 8.30 -6.64
N SER A 12 15.68 7.87 -5.96
CA SER A 12 16.68 6.98 -6.56
C SER A 12 16.08 5.61 -6.93
N SER A 13 15.23 5.02 -6.08
CA SER A 13 14.52 3.77 -6.39
C SER A 13 13.58 3.90 -7.60
N LEU A 14 12.96 5.07 -7.79
CA LEU A 14 12.14 5.34 -8.97
C LEU A 14 12.98 5.53 -10.23
N ALA A 15 14.11 6.25 -10.11
CA ALA A 15 14.97 6.64 -11.22
C ALA A 15 15.87 5.51 -11.75
N ALA A 16 16.13 4.47 -10.95
CA ALA A 16 16.79 3.26 -11.41
C ALA A 16 15.91 2.61 -12.49
N GLY A 17 16.11 2.93 -13.77
CA GLY A 17 15.35 2.38 -14.90
C GLY A 17 15.48 0.85 -15.02
N PRO A 18 14.62 0.19 -15.80
CA PRO A 18 14.76 -1.24 -16.05
C PRO A 18 16.10 -1.51 -16.72
N SER A 19 16.88 -2.46 -16.19
CA SER A 19 18.02 -2.99 -16.95
C SER A 19 17.45 -3.84 -18.10
N PRO A 20 17.90 -3.67 -19.35
CA PRO A 20 17.28 -4.31 -20.53
C PRO A 20 17.39 -5.85 -20.57
N ALA A 21 17.96 -6.49 -19.55
CA ALA A 21 18.09 -7.93 -19.44
C ALA A 21 17.27 -8.47 -18.25
N SER A 22 16.27 -9.31 -18.57
CA SER A 22 15.49 -10.20 -17.69
C SER A 22 14.15 -9.70 -17.14
N GLY A 23 13.11 -10.53 -17.28
CA GLY A 23 11.81 -10.39 -16.60
C GLY A 23 11.88 -10.55 -15.07
N ALA A 24 13.08 -10.72 -14.50
CA ALA A 24 13.35 -10.66 -13.05
C ALA A 24 13.34 -9.21 -12.49
N ASP A 25 13.12 -8.22 -13.35
CA ASP A 25 13.24 -6.79 -13.07
C ASP A 25 12.01 -6.19 -12.37
N ASP A 26 10.79 -6.68 -12.64
CA ASP A 26 9.55 -6.04 -12.14
C ASP A 26 9.30 -6.27 -10.64
N ALA A 27 9.21 -7.54 -10.21
CA ALA A 27 8.95 -7.87 -8.80
C ALA A 27 10.03 -7.29 -7.88
N THR A 28 11.30 -7.42 -8.28
CA THR A 28 12.46 -6.85 -7.60
C THR A 28 12.34 -5.32 -7.47
N ARG A 29 12.00 -4.63 -8.56
CA ARG A 29 11.81 -3.17 -8.56
C ARG A 29 10.68 -2.74 -7.63
N ARG A 30 9.53 -3.42 -7.66
CA ARG A 30 8.40 -3.10 -6.78
C ARG A 30 8.71 -3.35 -5.31
N LEU A 31 9.55 -4.34 -4.99
CA LEU A 31 10.05 -4.55 -3.62
C LEU A 31 11.02 -3.44 -3.20
N GLN A 32 11.94 -3.02 -4.07
CA GLN A 32 12.85 -1.89 -3.79
C GLN A 32 12.08 -0.59 -3.55
N ILE A 33 11.10 -0.29 -4.40
CA ILE A 33 10.18 0.84 -4.21
C ILE A 33 9.41 0.69 -2.91
N GLY A 34 8.91 -0.52 -2.61
CA GLY A 34 8.20 -0.84 -1.38
C GLY A 34 9.00 -0.52 -0.12
N HIS A 35 10.24 -1.01 -0.02
CA HIS A 35 11.13 -0.68 1.11
C HIS A 35 11.41 0.82 1.24
N SER A 36 11.53 1.55 0.13
CA SER A 36 11.69 3.01 0.16
C SER A 36 10.41 3.73 0.60
N LEU A 37 9.23 3.27 0.16
CA LEU A 37 7.93 3.81 0.58
C LEU A 37 7.67 3.54 2.06
N MET A 38 7.94 2.32 2.55
CA MET A 38 7.78 1.98 3.96
C MET A 38 8.63 2.87 4.85
N ARG A 39 9.90 3.11 4.49
CA ARG A 39 10.77 4.05 5.23
C ARG A 39 10.29 5.50 5.13
N LEU A 40 9.77 5.90 3.97
CA LEU A 40 9.30 7.26 3.75
C LEU A 40 8.00 7.55 4.52
N LEU A 41 7.11 6.58 4.60
CA LEU A 41 5.77 6.72 5.18
C LEU A 41 5.68 6.21 6.62
N ASP A 42 6.74 5.57 7.12
CA ASP A 42 6.76 4.87 8.41
C ASP A 42 5.68 3.77 8.45
N ALA A 43 5.66 2.93 7.41
CA ALA A 43 4.67 1.86 7.26
C ALA A 43 5.25 0.50 7.63
N ASP A 44 4.43 -0.35 8.23
CA ASP A 44 4.82 -1.67 8.73
C ASP A 44 4.68 -2.76 7.69
N VAL A 45 3.70 -2.61 6.78
CA VAL A 45 3.39 -3.59 5.74
C VAL A 45 3.31 -2.90 4.38
N TYR A 46 3.83 -3.58 3.35
CA TYR A 46 3.71 -3.15 1.96
C TYR A 46 3.17 -4.28 1.10
N VAL A 47 2.26 -3.95 0.18
CA VAL A 47 1.73 -4.87 -0.83
C VAL A 47 1.64 -4.16 -2.18
N SER A 48 2.03 -4.85 -3.26
CA SER A 48 1.85 -4.37 -4.62
C SER A 48 1.42 -5.51 -5.54
N CYS A 49 0.33 -5.30 -6.28
CA CYS A 49 -0.25 -6.27 -7.20
C CYS A 49 -0.40 -5.66 -8.60
N ARG A 50 -0.64 -6.52 -9.58
CA ARG A 50 -1.01 -6.12 -10.95
C ARG A 50 -2.46 -6.47 -11.18
N LEU A 51 -3.22 -5.56 -11.78
CA LEU A 51 -4.50 -5.94 -12.35
C LEU A 51 -4.24 -6.67 -13.67
N ASP A 52 -4.79 -7.87 -13.82
CA ASP A 52 -4.72 -8.66 -15.05
C ASP A 52 -5.94 -8.42 -15.97
N ALA A 53 -5.98 -9.16 -17.08
CA ALA A 53 -7.04 -9.04 -18.08
C ALA A 53 -8.41 -9.54 -17.58
N ASN A 54 -8.46 -10.30 -16.49
CA ASN A 54 -9.67 -10.85 -15.88
C ASN A 54 -10.15 -10.00 -14.68
N ASP A 55 -9.63 -8.77 -14.54
CA ASP A 55 -9.88 -7.88 -13.39
C ASP A 55 -9.43 -8.50 -12.05
N ALA A 56 -8.50 -9.46 -12.09
CA ALA A 56 -7.91 -10.05 -10.89
C ALA A 56 -6.54 -9.45 -10.57
N TYR A 57 -6.24 -9.37 -9.28
CA TYR A 57 -4.95 -8.94 -8.74
C TYR A 57 -3.96 -10.10 -8.74
N SER A 58 -3.04 -10.06 -9.70
CA SER A 58 -2.00 -11.07 -9.94
C SER A 58 -0.60 -10.54 -9.65
N SER A 59 0.37 -11.46 -9.66
CA SER A 59 1.80 -11.20 -9.41
C SER A 59 2.08 -10.35 -8.16
N PRO A 60 1.55 -10.71 -6.97
CA PRO A 60 1.77 -9.94 -5.75
C PRO A 60 3.25 -9.93 -5.34
N VAL A 61 3.68 -8.81 -4.77
CA VAL A 61 4.87 -8.72 -3.92
C VAL A 61 4.48 -8.05 -2.61
N TRP A 62 5.07 -8.50 -1.51
CA TRP A 62 4.77 -7.97 -0.18
C TRP A 62 6.00 -7.93 0.71
N VAL A 63 5.94 -7.08 1.72
CA VAL A 63 6.91 -6.98 2.81
C VAL A 63 6.12 -6.99 4.11
N ASN A 64 6.53 -7.84 5.07
CA ASN A 64 5.92 -8.00 6.39
C ASN A 64 4.43 -8.40 6.39
N MET A 65 4.01 -9.14 5.37
CA MET A 65 2.70 -9.80 5.30
C MET A 65 2.93 -11.31 5.24
N SER A 66 2.01 -12.11 5.78
CA SER A 66 2.18 -13.57 5.75
C SER A 66 1.80 -14.16 4.38
N ASP A 67 2.56 -15.16 3.93
CA ASP A 67 2.27 -15.89 2.69
C ASP A 67 0.89 -16.56 2.71
N ALA A 68 0.45 -17.00 3.89
CA ALA A 68 -0.87 -17.57 4.09
C ALA A 68 -1.98 -16.53 3.84
N ASN A 69 -1.83 -15.31 4.36
CA ASN A 69 -2.83 -14.27 4.18
C ASN A 69 -2.86 -13.74 2.74
N MET A 70 -1.69 -13.65 2.08
CA MET A 70 -1.63 -13.32 0.65
C MET A 70 -2.31 -14.38 -0.22
N ARG A 71 -2.09 -15.66 0.07
CA ARG A 71 -2.77 -16.75 -0.64
C ARG A 71 -4.29 -16.68 -0.51
N ARG A 72 -4.79 -16.45 0.71
CA ARG A 72 -6.23 -16.25 0.97
C ARG A 72 -6.77 -15.04 0.21
N TYR A 73 -5.98 -13.98 0.06
CA TYR A 73 -6.35 -12.84 -0.77
C TYR A 73 -6.52 -13.22 -2.23
N GLN A 74 -5.54 -13.93 -2.79
CA GLN A 74 -5.58 -14.36 -4.19
C GLN A 74 -6.71 -15.36 -4.48
N GLU A 75 -7.03 -16.24 -3.54
CA GLU A 75 -8.04 -17.28 -3.75
C GLU A 75 -9.47 -16.80 -3.49
N HIS A 76 -9.66 -15.86 -2.55
CA HIS A 76 -11.00 -15.49 -2.07
C HIS A 76 -11.20 -13.98 -1.93
N PHE A 77 -10.39 -13.31 -1.12
CA PHE A 77 -10.73 -11.97 -0.65
C PHE A 77 -10.70 -10.91 -1.74
N GLN A 78 -9.85 -11.04 -2.77
CA GLN A 78 -9.83 -10.08 -3.87
C GLN A 78 -11.16 -9.98 -4.63
N PHE A 79 -11.97 -11.05 -4.61
CA PHE A 79 -13.28 -11.11 -5.25
C PHE A 79 -14.42 -10.65 -4.32
N HIS A 80 -14.14 -10.55 -3.02
CA HIS A 80 -15.08 -10.16 -1.97
C HIS A 80 -14.65 -8.84 -1.28
N ASP A 81 -13.78 -8.08 -1.95
CA ASP A 81 -13.16 -6.86 -1.42
C ASP A 81 -14.08 -5.64 -1.64
N PRO A 82 -14.72 -5.09 -0.59
CA PRO A 82 -15.53 -3.89 -0.72
C PRO A 82 -14.68 -2.61 -0.81
N LEU A 83 -13.41 -2.65 -0.42
CA LEU A 83 -12.52 -1.50 -0.30
C LEU A 83 -11.88 -1.12 -1.63
N THR A 84 -11.30 -2.10 -2.32
CA THR A 84 -10.45 -1.88 -3.50
C THR A 84 -11.16 -1.18 -4.67
N PRO A 85 -12.42 -1.51 -5.03
CA PRO A 85 -13.13 -0.78 -6.08
C PRO A 85 -13.29 0.72 -5.77
N ARG A 86 -13.50 1.08 -4.50
CA ARG A 86 -13.66 2.48 -4.05
C ARG A 86 -12.34 3.23 -4.10
N MET A 87 -11.26 2.58 -3.66
CA MET A 87 -9.90 3.11 -3.78
C MET A 87 -9.51 3.36 -5.24
N ARG A 88 -9.84 2.41 -6.13
CA ARG A 88 -9.58 2.51 -7.57
C ARG A 88 -10.34 3.67 -8.20
N ALA A 89 -11.61 3.83 -7.86
CA ALA A 89 -12.43 4.94 -8.35
C ALA A 89 -11.89 6.32 -7.93
N ALA A 90 -11.13 6.42 -6.83
CA ALA A 90 -10.53 7.67 -6.40
C ALA A 90 -9.42 8.17 -7.36
N GLY A 91 -8.73 7.26 -8.08
CA GLY A 91 -7.69 7.62 -9.06
C GLY A 91 -6.48 8.36 -8.49
N ARG A 92 -6.29 8.30 -7.16
CA ARG A 92 -5.24 9.00 -6.40
C ARG A 92 -4.80 8.15 -5.22
N ALA A 93 -3.76 8.62 -4.51
CA ALA A 93 -3.45 8.08 -3.20
C ALA A 93 -4.60 8.41 -2.23
N ALA A 94 -5.15 7.38 -1.58
CA ALA A 94 -6.29 7.51 -0.68
C ALA A 94 -6.11 6.63 0.55
N ARG A 95 -6.57 7.12 1.70
CA ARG A 95 -6.62 6.32 2.93
C ARG A 95 -7.87 5.46 2.94
N VAL A 96 -7.83 4.34 3.66
CA VAL A 96 -9.01 3.49 3.89
C VAL A 96 -10.18 4.30 4.42
N ALA A 97 -9.94 5.13 5.45
CA ALA A 97 -10.96 5.97 6.06
C ALA A 97 -11.50 7.08 5.15
N ASP A 98 -10.84 7.42 4.05
CA ASP A 98 -11.30 8.45 3.11
C ASP A 98 -12.36 7.92 2.13
N VAL A 99 -12.41 6.59 1.93
CA VAL A 99 -13.21 5.96 0.86
C VAL A 99 -14.30 5.03 1.37
N VAL A 100 -14.19 4.55 2.61
CA VAL A 100 -15.21 3.71 3.24
C VAL A 100 -15.39 4.09 4.71
N ASP A 101 -16.63 4.01 5.18
CA ASP A 101 -16.92 4.17 6.61
C ASP A 101 -16.22 3.07 7.42
N PRO A 102 -15.40 3.40 8.42
CA PRO A 102 -14.67 2.40 9.19
C PRO A 102 -15.56 1.41 9.94
N ARG A 103 -16.79 1.77 10.33
CA ARG A 103 -17.71 0.83 10.99
C ARG A 103 -18.28 -0.16 9.98
N ALA A 104 -18.65 0.31 8.80
CA ALA A 104 -19.11 -0.54 7.71
C ALA A 104 -18.02 -1.52 7.26
N LEU A 105 -16.77 -1.07 7.13
CA LEU A 105 -15.65 -1.95 6.80
C LEU A 105 -15.42 -3.00 7.89
N ARG A 106 -15.43 -2.62 9.17
CA ARG A 106 -15.25 -3.57 10.30
C ARG A 106 -16.30 -4.67 10.37
N ALA A 107 -17.46 -4.48 9.76
CA ALA A 107 -18.55 -5.46 9.76
C ALA A 107 -18.41 -6.52 8.65
N THR A 108 -17.36 -6.47 7.82
CA THR A 108 -17.18 -7.42 6.70
C THR A 108 -16.19 -8.52 7.04
N GLU A 109 -16.36 -9.69 6.40
CA GLU A 109 -15.37 -10.78 6.44
C GLU A 109 -14.00 -10.32 5.94
N PHE A 110 -13.99 -9.42 4.94
CA PHE A 110 -12.75 -8.85 4.40
C PHE A 110 -11.95 -8.13 5.49
N HIS A 111 -12.63 -7.46 6.43
CA HIS A 111 -11.93 -6.85 7.54
C HIS A 111 -11.47 -7.88 8.57
N SER A 112 -12.39 -8.68 9.13
CA SER A 112 -12.07 -9.58 10.25
C SER A 112 -11.04 -10.65 9.87
N ASP A 113 -11.13 -11.17 8.65
CA ASP A 113 -10.44 -12.40 8.29
C ASP A 113 -9.20 -12.13 7.44
N PHE A 114 -9.13 -10.99 6.76
CA PHE A 114 -8.00 -10.58 5.91
C PHE A 114 -7.26 -9.35 6.44
N LEU A 115 -7.94 -8.21 6.58
CA LEU A 115 -7.25 -6.96 6.94
C LEU A 115 -6.69 -7.00 8.36
N ALA A 116 -7.45 -7.53 9.33
CA ALA A 116 -7.03 -7.58 10.72
C ALA A 116 -5.88 -8.57 10.97
N ALA A 117 -5.71 -9.59 10.11
CA ALA A 117 -4.72 -10.64 10.30
C ALA A 117 -3.27 -10.11 10.23
N ASP A 118 -2.99 -9.16 9.32
CA ASP A 118 -1.66 -8.56 9.12
C ASP A 118 -1.69 -7.02 9.25
N ALA A 119 -2.59 -6.46 10.09
CA ALA A 119 -2.67 -5.02 10.36
C ALA A 119 -2.83 -4.11 9.11
N LEU A 120 -3.63 -4.55 8.14
CA LEU A 120 -3.89 -3.83 6.88
C LEU A 120 -5.11 -2.88 6.94
N ALA A 121 -5.84 -2.86 8.06
CA ALA A 121 -7.10 -2.13 8.19
C ALA A 121 -6.92 -0.60 8.15
N GLU A 122 -5.76 -0.09 8.56
CA GLU A 122 -5.40 1.32 8.53
C GLU A 122 -4.27 1.53 7.52
N GLY A 123 -4.63 1.86 6.28
CA GLY A 123 -3.65 1.97 5.20
C GLY A 123 -3.93 3.08 4.19
N THR A 124 -2.93 3.34 3.35
CA THR A 124 -3.02 4.21 2.17
C THR A 124 -2.74 3.38 0.93
N ASN A 125 -3.61 3.46 -0.07
CA ASN A 125 -3.42 2.79 -1.35
C ASN A 125 -3.34 3.82 -2.48
N TYR A 126 -2.57 3.48 -3.51
CA TYR A 126 -2.49 4.24 -4.75
C TYR A 126 -2.97 3.38 -5.92
N PHE A 127 -3.99 3.87 -6.61
CA PHE A 127 -4.49 3.35 -7.88
C PHE A 127 -4.45 4.48 -8.91
N PRO A 128 -3.69 4.34 -10.02
CA PRO A 128 -3.62 5.36 -11.04
C PRO A 128 -4.95 5.47 -11.82
N ALA A 129 -5.32 6.70 -12.19
CA ALA A 129 -6.57 6.99 -12.90
C ALA A 129 -6.61 6.48 -14.36
N SER A 130 -5.45 6.21 -14.98
CA SER A 130 -5.35 5.74 -16.37
C SER A 130 -4.97 4.26 -16.44
N PRO A 131 -5.57 3.47 -17.35
CA PRO A 131 -5.28 2.04 -17.50
C PRO A 131 -3.87 1.85 -18.08
N GLY A 132 -2.90 1.75 -17.18
CA GLY A 132 -1.51 1.54 -17.50
C GLY A 132 -0.62 1.71 -16.26
N ARG A 133 -0.42 0.60 -15.52
CA ARG A 133 0.67 0.31 -14.57
C ARG A 133 0.44 0.53 -13.06
N TRP A 134 0.63 -0.56 -12.30
CA TRP A 134 0.96 -0.73 -10.86
C TRP A 134 0.01 -0.17 -9.80
N THR A 135 -0.27 -1.00 -8.79
CA THR A 135 -0.91 -0.59 -7.52
C THR A 135 0.05 -0.77 -6.35
N CYS A 136 -0.05 0.07 -5.32
CA CYS A 136 0.75 0.00 -4.08
C CYS A 136 -0.15 0.28 -2.86
N ALA A 137 0.01 -0.49 -1.80
CA ALA A 137 -0.70 -0.36 -0.52
C ALA A 137 0.31 -0.35 0.65
N CYS A 138 0.12 0.52 1.63
CA CYS A 138 0.93 0.61 2.86
C CYS A 138 0.01 0.68 4.10
N GLY A 139 0.22 -0.16 5.13
CA GLY A 139 -0.61 -0.22 6.36
C GLY A 139 0.19 -0.08 7.67
N GLY A 140 -0.49 0.27 8.78
CA GLY A 140 0.09 0.37 10.14
C GLY A 140 -0.89 -0.05 11.27
N PRO A 141 -0.39 -0.29 12.52
CA PRO A 141 -1.15 -0.86 13.62
C PRO A 141 -2.04 0.15 14.38
N PRO A 142 -3.09 -0.33 15.10
CA PRO A 142 -4.02 0.51 15.85
C PRO A 142 -3.41 1.12 17.13
N ALA A 143 -3.91 2.29 17.51
CA ALA A 143 -3.48 3.03 18.71
C ALA A 143 -3.82 2.31 20.03
N GLY A 144 -2.80 1.97 20.83
CA GLY A 144 -2.98 1.39 22.18
C GLY A 144 -1.73 0.95 22.96
N HIS A 145 -0.52 1.00 22.39
CA HIS A 145 0.72 0.66 23.11
C HIS A 145 1.71 1.84 23.20
N PRO A 146 2.47 1.96 24.31
CA PRO A 146 3.22 3.16 24.60
C PRO A 146 4.62 3.13 23.95
N SER A 147 4.80 3.92 22.90
CA SER A 147 6.06 4.63 22.63
C SER A 147 5.82 5.76 21.62
N THR A 148 5.71 6.99 22.11
CA THR A 148 5.88 8.23 21.33
C THR A 148 7.33 8.38 20.84
N PRO A 149 7.62 9.07 19.70
CA PRO A 149 6.93 10.29 19.26
C PRO A 149 6.47 10.33 17.79
N ARG A 150 5.21 10.77 17.66
CA ARG A 150 4.56 11.42 16.50
C ARG A 150 5.53 12.18 15.58
N ARG A 151 5.36 12.03 14.25
CA ARG A 151 5.34 13.19 13.32
C ARG A 151 4.82 12.86 11.91
N TRP A 152 3.53 13.14 11.67
CA TRP A 152 3.06 13.65 10.37
C TRP A 152 2.15 14.86 10.62
N ARG A 153 2.78 16.02 10.80
CA ARG A 153 2.13 17.32 10.60
C ARG A 153 3.20 18.29 10.11
N CYS A 154 3.05 18.74 8.87
CA CYS A 154 3.68 19.95 8.39
C CYS A 154 2.57 20.81 7.76
N TYR A 155 2.16 21.86 8.48
CA TYR A 155 1.76 23.09 7.82
C TYR A 155 3.03 23.85 7.45
N ARG A 156 3.01 24.58 6.33
CA ARG A 156 3.79 25.81 6.21
C ARG A 156 2.80 26.99 6.30
N PRO A 157 3.10 28.05 7.08
CA PRO A 157 2.23 29.20 7.26
C PRO A 157 2.18 30.07 6.00
N ALA A 158 1.16 30.92 5.93
CA ALA A 158 1.05 31.96 4.92
C ALA A 158 2.12 33.06 5.08
N ALA A 159 2.47 33.64 3.93
CA ALA A 159 2.90 35.03 3.70
C ALA A 159 4.41 35.37 3.89
N PRO A 160 4.88 36.54 3.39
CA PRO A 160 4.12 37.72 2.98
C PRO A 160 3.32 37.57 1.68
#